data_AF-A0A0D3VFY1-F1
#
_entry.id   AF-A0A0D3VFY1-F1
#
_cell.length_a   1.000
_cell.length_b   1.000
_cell.length_c   1.000
_cell.angle_alpha   90.00
_cell.angle_beta   90.00
_cell.angle_gamma   90.00
#
_symmetry.space_group_name_H-M   'P 1'
#
loop_
_entity.id
_entity.type
_entity.pdbx_description
1 polymer ?
#
loop_
_entity_poly.entity_id
_entity_poly.type
_entity_poly.pdbx_seq_one_letter_code
_entity_poly.pdbx_strand_id
1 'polypeptide(L)' 'MNLDAINELIECTRRELNRLANIHGIIDERVLNKSMELDQIINVYIRNKRLIVSGNQDMNTLDYEMMKYPM' A
#
# COMPACT_ATOMS: atom_id res chain seq x y z
N MET A 1 4.00 -11.79 -2.73
CA MET A 1 2.83 -11.40 -1.89
C MET A 1 1.76 -10.90 -2.85
N ASN A 2 0.53 -11.43 -2.80
CA ASN A 2 -0.53 -11.03 -3.72
C ASN A 2 -1.08 -9.64 -3.33
N LEU A 3 -0.94 -8.64 -4.21
CA LEU A 3 -1.44 -7.28 -3.96
C LEU A 3 -2.96 -7.25 -3.79
N ASP A 4 -3.69 -8.12 -4.47
CA ASP A 4 -5.15 -8.18 -4.38
C ASP A 4 -5.59 -8.63 -2.99
N ALA A 5 -4.93 -9.65 -2.43
CA ALA A 5 -5.19 -10.11 -1.06
C ALA A 5 -4.88 -9.03 -0.01
N ILE A 6 -3.81 -8.24 -0.21
CA ILE A 6 -3.50 -7.10 0.68
C ILE A 6 -4.57 -6.01 0.53
N ASN A 7 -5.05 -5.75 -0.69
CA ASN A 7 -6.09 -4.76 -0.94
C ASN A 7 -7.43 -5.16 -0.30
N GLU A 8 -7.82 -6.43 -0.39
CA GLU A 8 -8.98 -6.97 0.31
C GLU A 8 -8.86 -6.83 1.83
N LEU A 9 -7.67 -7.07 2.38
CA LEU A 9 -7.39 -6.88 3.80
C LEU A 9 -7.54 -5.42 4.22
N ILE A 10 -7.02 -4.46 3.43
CA ILE A 10 -7.20 -3.02 3.66
C ILE A 10 -8.69 -2.68 3.73
N GLU A 11 -9.48 -3.17 2.77
CA GLU A 11 -10.91 -2.88 2.69
C GLU A 11 -11.74 -3.49 3.84
N CYS A 12 -11.36 -4.68 4.30
CA CYS A 12 -11.95 -5.28 5.49
C CYS A 12 -11.63 -4.46 6.74
N THR A 13 -10.36 -4.11 6.96
CA THR A 13 -9.93 -3.33 8.13
C THR A 13 -10.51 -1.92 8.13
N ARG A 14 -10.62 -1.27 6.96
CA ARG A 14 -11.27 0.04 6.80
C ARG A 14 -12.74 0.02 7.19
N ARG A 15 -13.48 -1.01 6.75
CA ARG A 15 -14.90 -1.17 7.12
C ARG A 15 -15.08 -1.36 8.62
N GLU A 16 -14.20 -2.13 9.24
CA GLU A 16 -14.25 -2.35 10.69
C GLU A 16 -13.90 -1.09 11.48
N LEU A 17 -12.86 -0.36 11.08
CA LEU A 17 -12.51 0.93 11.67
C LEU A 17 -13.69 1.91 11.61
N ASN A 18 -14.35 2.02 10.45
CA ASN A 18 -15.51 2.89 10.29
C ASN A 18 -16.70 2.49 11.17
N ARG A 19 -16.93 1.17 11.36
CA ARG A 19 -17.95 0.69 12.29
C ARG A 19 -17.62 1.08 13.73
N LEU A 20 -16.38 0.87 14.16
CA LEU A 20 -15.94 1.25 15.50
C LEU A 20 -16.04 2.76 15.72
N ALA A 21 -15.62 3.57 14.74
CA ALA A 21 -15.74 5.02 14.78
C ALA A 21 -17.20 5.48 14.88
N ASN A 22 -18.12 4.80 14.22
CA ASN A 22 -19.55 5.11 14.28
C ASN A 22 -20.19 4.73 15.63
N ILE A 23 -19.70 3.68 16.29
CA ILE A 23 -20.24 3.21 17.58
C ILE A 23 -19.64 3.97 18.76
N HIS A 24 -18.31 4.15 18.76
CA HIS A 24 -17.55 4.64 19.92
C HIS A 24 -17.05 6.08 19.75
N GLY A 25 -17.08 6.62 18.52
CA GLY A 25 -16.51 7.93 18.20
C GLY A 25 -15.03 7.85 17.81
N ILE A 26 -14.56 8.87 17.10
CA ILE A 26 -13.24 8.89 16.46
C ILE A 26 -12.05 8.98 17.45
N ILE A 27 -12.29 9.41 18.70
CA ILE A 27 -11.24 9.58 19.73
C ILE A 27 -11.09 8.30 20.58
N ASP A 28 -11.98 7.31 20.42
CA ASP A 28 -11.91 6.07 21.18
C ASP A 28 -10.59 5.33 20.89
N GLU A 29 -9.94 4.85 21.95
CA GLU A 29 -8.64 4.17 21.87
C GLU A 29 -8.68 2.97 20.91
N ARG A 30 -9.79 2.24 20.84
CA ARG A 30 -9.93 1.09 19.94
C ARG A 30 -9.95 1.52 18.49
N VAL A 31 -10.56 2.67 18.20
CA VAL A 31 -10.60 3.28 16.87
C VAL A 31 -9.20 3.75 16.47
N LEU A 32 -8.49 4.41 17.40
CA LEU A 32 -7.11 4.85 17.16
C LEU A 32 -6.16 3.67 16.92
N ASN A 33 -6.25 2.61 17.73
CA ASN A 33 -5.44 1.41 17.55
C ASN A 33 -5.74 0.72 16.22
N LYS A 34 -7.03 0.63 15.83
CA LYS A 34 -7.43 0.05 14.55
C LYS A 34 -7.00 0.90 13.35
N SER A 35 -6.94 2.22 13.51
CA SER A 35 -6.40 3.15 12.50
C SER A 35 -4.91 2.91 12.29
N MET A 36 -4.15 2.72 13.38
CA MET A 36 -2.72 2.42 13.29
C MET A 36 -2.45 1.07 12.60
N GLU A 37 -3.28 0.06 12.86
CA GLU A 37 -3.22 -1.23 12.16
C GLU A 37 -3.47 -1.06 10.65
N LEU A 38 -4.46 -0.27 10.27
CA LEU A 38 -4.77 0.03 8.87
C LEU A 38 -3.59 0.72 8.17
N ASP A 39 -2.95 1.70 8.82
CA ASP A 39 -1.78 2.40 8.28
C ASP A 39 -0.60 1.45 8.02
N GLN A 40 -0.36 0.50 8.92
CA GLN A 40 0.69 -0.50 8.74
C GLN A 40 0.43 -1.38 7.50
N ILE A 41 -0.82 -1.83 7.31
CA ILE A 41 -1.21 -2.65 6.16
C ILE A 41 -1.05 -1.85 4.85
N ILE A 42 -1.47 -0.57 4.85
CA ILE A 42 -1.30 0.33 3.69
C ILE A 42 0.18 0.53 3.38
N ASN A 43 1.04 0.72 4.38
CA ASN A 43 2.47 0.86 4.18
C ASN A 43 3.10 -0.39 3.54
N VAL A 44 2.66 -1.58 3.96
CA VAL A 44 3.08 -2.85 3.33
C VAL A 44 2.61 -2.94 1.88
N TYR A 45 1.37 -2.54 1.59
CA TYR A 45 0.86 -2.49 0.21
C TYR A 45 1.68 -1.54 -0.67
N ILE A 46 1.93 -0.31 -0.20
CA ILE A 46 2.71 0.69 -0.95
C ILE A 46 4.12 0.18 -1.22
N ARG A 47 4.78 -0.42 -0.20
CA ARG A 47 6.12 -1.00 -0.37
C ARG A 47 6.13 -2.11 -1.41
N ASN A 48 5.20 -3.05 -1.34
CA ASN A 48 5.10 -4.15 -2.30
C ASN A 48 4.78 -3.65 -3.72
N LYS A 49 3.87 -2.67 -3.84
CA LYS A 49 3.56 -2.04 -5.12
C LYS A 49 4.77 -1.35 -5.73
N ARG A 50 5.56 -0.62 -4.93
CA ARG A 50 6.81 0.01 -5.39
C ARG A 50 7.84 -1.02 -5.83
N LEU A 51 7.99 -2.14 -5.12
CA LEU A 51 8.92 -3.20 -5.52
C LEU A 51 8.53 -3.82 -6.86
N ILE A 52 7.23 -4.04 -7.10
CA ILE A 52 6.73 -4.52 -8.40
C ILE A 52 6.99 -3.48 -9.49
N VAL A 53 6.72 -2.19 -9.24
CA VAL A 53 6.97 -1.13 -10.22
C VAL A 53 8.47 -0.97 -10.52
N SER A 54 9.32 -0.98 -9.49
CA SER A 54 10.78 -0.89 -9.63
C SER A 54 11.37 -2.07 -10.39
N GLY A 55 10.91 -3.30 -10.12
CA GLY A 55 11.33 -4.48 -10.88
C GLY A 55 10.85 -4.49 -12.34
N ASN A 56 9.91 -3.61 -12.71
CA ASN A 56 9.51 -3.38 -14.10
C ASN A 56 10.24 -2.19 -14.76
N GLN A 57 10.96 -1.35 -14.00
CA GLN A 57 11.73 -0.21 -14.51
C GLN A 57 13.14 -0.60 -14.99
N ASP A 58 13.65 -1.76 -14.57
CA ASP A 58 14.96 -2.27 -14.98
C ASP A 58 15.02 -2.71 -16.46
N MET A 59 13.87 -2.92 -17.11
CA MET A 59 13.80 -3.28 -18.55
C MET A 59 13.62 -2.09 -19.50
N ASN A 60 13.26 -0.89 -19.02
CA ASN A 60 13.04 0.29 -19.89
C ASN A 60 14.16 1.33 -19.80
N THR A 61 15.05 1.24 -18.82
CA THR A 61 16.07 2.28 -18.60
C THR A 61 17.33 2.04 -19.46
N LEU A 62 17.67 0.78 -19.75
CA LEU A 62 18.84 0.46 -20.58
C LEU A 62 18.68 0.92 -22.04
N ASP A 63 17.49 0.77 -22.63
CA ASP A 63 17.24 1.20 -24.02
C ASP A 63 17.33 2.73 -24.20
N TYR A 64 16.92 3.50 -23.18
CA TYR A 64 17.00 4.96 -23.21
C TYR A 64 18.43 5.49 -23.02
N GLU A 65 19.28 4.81 -22.24
CA GLU A 65 20.68 5.21 -22.06
C GLU A 65 21.55 4.83 -23.26
N MET A 66 21.30 3.68 -23.91
CA MET A 66 22.01 3.27 -25.14
C MET A 66 21.69 4.15 -26.35
N MET A 67 20.52 4.80 -26.41
CA MET A 67 20.19 5.76 -27.46
C MET A 67 20.86 7.14 -27.30
N LYS A 68 21.31 7.50 -26.09
CA LYS A 68 21.93 8.82 -25.83
C LYS A 68 23.42 8.90 -26.18
N TYR A 69 24.10 7.76 -26.27
CA TYR A 69 25.53 7.71 -26.62
C TYR A 69 25.76 6.68 -27.72
N PRO A 70 25.52 7.03 -29.00
CA PRO A 70 26.01 6.23 -30.11
C PRO A 70 27.55 6.26 -30.07
N MET A 71 28.16 5.08 -29.94
CA MET A 71 29.60 4.88 -30.21
C MET A 71 29.92 5.20 -31.67
#